data_AF-D6ZZU0-F1
#
_entry.id   AF-D6ZZU0-F1
#
_cell.length_a   1.000
_cell.length_b   1.000
_cell.length_c   1.000
_cell.angle_alpha   90.00
_cell.angle_beta   90.00
_cell.angle_gamma   90.00
#
_symmetry.space_group_name_H-M   'P 1'
#
loop_
_entity.id
_entity.type
_entity.pdbx_description
1 polymer ?
#
loop_
_entity_poly.entity_id
_entity_poly.type
_entity_poly.pdbx_seq_one_letter_code
_entity_poly.pdbx_strand_id
1 'polypeptide(L)'
;MPNVVVTETGPLLSLEEVKQHLRVDHGDDDALITTYMDAAVLHVLMYCNLSLVPLGAEAQFKVAALMTAADFYDNRAEVAPGPVASVPLPASARRLVDPYRHLRV
;
A
#
# COMPACT_ATOMS: atom_id res chain seq x y z
N MET A 1 -9.66 22.88 14.76
CA MET A 1 -9.99 21.58 14.13
C MET A 1 -9.46 21.65 12.71
N PRO A 2 -8.37 20.95 12.35
CA PRO A 2 -7.74 21.14 11.04
C PRO A 2 -8.64 20.54 9.95
N ASN A 3 -8.99 21.38 8.98
CA ASN A 3 -9.76 21.02 7.80
C ASN A 3 -8.94 20.07 6.93
N VAL A 4 -9.39 18.81 6.81
CA VAL A 4 -8.86 17.89 5.80
C VAL A 4 -9.69 18.10 4.54
N VAL A 5 -9.08 18.71 3.53
CA VAL A 5 -9.67 18.81 2.19
C VAL A 5 -9.51 17.43 1.57
N VAL A 6 -10.55 16.60 1.67
CA VAL A 6 -10.63 15.36 0.90
C VAL A 6 -11.22 15.73 -0.45
N THR A 7 -10.37 15.99 -1.45
CA THR A 7 -10.84 16.41 -2.79
C THR A 7 -11.47 15.27 -3.57
N GLU A 8 -11.20 14.00 -3.22
CA GLU A 8 -12.01 12.83 -3.60
C GLU A 8 -11.96 11.75 -2.47
N THR A 9 -13.10 11.44 -1.87
CA THR A 9 -13.28 10.29 -0.94
C THR A 9 -13.48 9.00 -1.76
N GLY A 10 -12.62 8.74 -2.73
CA GLY A 10 -12.60 7.51 -3.50
C GLY A 10 -11.58 6.53 -2.92
N PRO A 11 -11.80 5.20 -3.04
CA PRO A 11 -10.76 4.25 -2.71
C PRO A 11 -9.56 4.46 -3.64
N LEU A 12 -8.34 4.55 -3.08
CA LEU A 12 -7.10 4.75 -3.84
C LEU A 12 -6.86 3.61 -4.87
N LEU A 13 -7.39 2.43 -4.56
CA LEU A 13 -7.33 1.21 -5.34
C LEU A 13 -8.73 0.67 -5.54
N SER A 14 -9.06 0.26 -6.76
CA SER A 14 -10.24 -0.59 -6.99
C SER A 14 -9.86 -2.06 -6.95
N LEU A 15 -10.81 -2.91 -6.53
CA LEU A 15 -10.62 -4.35 -6.47
C LEU A 15 -10.24 -4.95 -7.84
N GLU A 16 -10.85 -4.47 -8.92
CA GLU A 16 -10.54 -4.90 -10.29
C GLU A 16 -9.10 -4.56 -10.71
N GLU A 17 -8.61 -3.37 -10.36
CA GLU A 17 -7.21 -2.99 -10.64
C GLU A 17 -6.21 -3.87 -9.88
N VAL A 18 -6.52 -4.20 -8.63
CA VAL A 18 -5.69 -5.10 -7.82
C VAL A 18 -5.70 -6.51 -8.42
N LYS A 19 -6.87 -7.03 -8.81
CA LYS A 19 -6.99 -8.35 -9.46
C LYS A 19 -6.24 -8.41 -10.78
N GLN A 20 -6.33 -7.35 -11.59
CA GLN A 20 -5.55 -7.25 -12.82
C GLN A 20 -4.04 -7.26 -12.53
N HIS A 21 -3.60 -6.60 -11.46
CA HIS A 21 -2.19 -6.61 -11.03
C HIS A 21 -1.73 -7.99 -10.56
N LEU A 22 -2.56 -8.70 -9.78
CA LEU A 22 -2.29 -10.04 -9.25
C LEU A 22 -2.51 -11.17 -10.28
N ARG A 23 -3.12 -10.87 -11.43
CA ARG A 23 -3.57 -11.85 -12.44
C ARG A 23 -4.56 -12.87 -11.86
N VAL A 24 -5.49 -12.39 -11.04
CA VAL A 24 -6.56 -13.20 -10.43
C VAL A 24 -7.84 -13.01 -11.24
N ASP A 25 -8.26 -14.05 -11.96
CA ASP A 25 -9.43 -14.02 -12.84
C ASP A 25 -10.73 -14.49 -12.16
N HIS A 26 -10.66 -14.99 -10.92
CA HIS A 26 -11.79 -15.52 -10.15
C HIS A 26 -12.18 -14.62 -8.97
N GLY A 27 -13.37 -14.85 -8.39
CA GLY A 27 -13.94 -14.02 -7.31
C GLY A 27 -13.76 -14.57 -5.89
N ASP A 28 -13.28 -15.80 -5.73
CA ASP A 28 -13.24 -16.45 -4.41
C ASP A 28 -12.34 -15.72 -3.40
N ASP A 29 -11.34 -14.99 -3.89
CA ASP A 29 -10.37 -14.25 -3.08
C ASP A 29 -10.75 -12.77 -2.89
N ASP A 30 -11.89 -12.31 -3.41
CA ASP A 30 -12.26 -10.88 -3.41
C ASP A 30 -12.25 -10.26 -2.01
N ALA A 31 -12.79 -10.97 -1.01
CA ALA A 31 -12.82 -10.50 0.38
C ALA A 31 -11.41 -10.42 1.01
N LEU A 32 -10.54 -11.37 0.65
CA LEU A 32 -9.17 -11.44 1.14
C LEU A 32 -8.30 -10.36 0.46
N ILE A 33 -8.44 -10.18 -0.85
CA ILE A 33 -7.77 -9.13 -1.62
C ILE A 33 -8.18 -7.74 -1.11
N THR A 34 -9.46 -7.56 -0.78
CA THR A 34 -9.97 -6.31 -0.17
C THR A 34 -9.25 -6.00 1.15
N THR A 35 -9.07 -7.01 2.00
CA THR A 35 -8.37 -6.84 3.28
C THR A 35 -6.89 -6.47 3.08
N TYR A 36 -6.23 -7.07 2.08
CA TYR A 36 -4.83 -6.76 1.77
C TYR A 36 -4.64 -5.39 1.13
N MET A 37 -5.55 -4.93 0.27
CA MET A 37 -5.46 -3.56 -0.27
C MET A 37 -5.59 -2.51 0.84
N ASP A 38 -6.51 -2.70 1.79
CA ASP A 38 -6.69 -1.77 2.91
C ASP A 38 -5.46 -1.73 3.81
N ALA A 39 -4.92 -2.91 4.15
CA ALA A 39 -3.69 -3.04 4.91
C ALA A 39 -2.49 -2.40 4.18
N ALA A 40 -2.39 -2.59 2.86
CA ALA A 40 -1.31 -2.06 2.05
C ALA A 40 -1.32 -0.53 2.00
N VAL A 41 -2.48 0.08 1.79
CA VAL A 41 -2.64 1.55 1.80
C VAL A 41 -2.24 2.12 3.15
N LEU A 42 -2.74 1.53 4.24
CA LEU A 42 -2.41 1.94 5.59
C LEU A 42 -0.91 1.82 5.87
N HIS A 43 -0.28 0.72 5.44
CA HIS A 43 1.14 0.48 5.63
C HIS A 43 2.01 1.52 4.91
N VAL A 44 1.67 1.87 3.66
CA VAL A 44 2.38 2.92 2.89
C VAL A 44 2.22 4.29 3.56
N LEU A 45 1.03 4.64 4.03
CA LEU A 45 0.77 5.90 4.74
C LEU A 45 1.54 5.98 6.06
N MET A 46 1.55 4.88 6.84
CA MET A 46 2.32 4.79 8.09
C MET A 46 3.83 4.94 7.85
N TYR A 47 4.36 4.37 6.77
CA TYR A 47 5.77 4.51 6.43
C TYR A 47 6.18 5.97 6.18
N CYS A 48 5.32 6.74 5.51
CA CYS A 48 5.55 8.16 5.26
C CYS A 48 5.19 9.05 6.46
N ASN A 49 4.57 8.49 7.51
CA ASN A 49 3.97 9.22 8.62
C ASN A 49 2.92 10.24 8.15
N LEU A 50 2.07 9.84 7.20
CA LEU A 50 0.98 10.63 6.64
C LEU A 50 -0.37 9.99 6.99
N SER A 51 -1.40 10.83 7.17
CA SER A 51 -2.78 10.36 7.35
C SER A 51 -3.58 10.34 6.05
N LEU A 52 -3.09 11.03 5.02
CA LEU A 52 -3.72 11.15 3.71
C LEU A 52 -2.64 11.23 2.64
N VAL A 53 -2.95 10.74 1.44
CA VAL A 53 -2.10 10.87 0.25
C VAL A 53 -2.01 12.36 -0.14
N PRO A 54 -0.80 12.89 -0.38
CA PRO A 54 -0.65 14.28 -0.80
C PRO A 54 -1.10 14.47 -2.25
N LEU A 55 -1.74 15.60 -2.53
CA LEU A 55 -2.22 15.96 -3.86
C LEU A 55 -1.06 15.94 -4.87
N GLY A 56 -1.24 15.23 -5.98
CA GLY A 56 -0.23 15.09 -7.04
C GLY A 56 0.77 13.94 -6.83
N ALA A 57 0.76 13.26 -5.67
CA ALA A 57 1.57 12.05 -5.43
C ALA A 57 0.76 10.75 -5.57
N GLU A 58 -0.52 10.84 -5.93
CA GLU A 58 -1.48 9.73 -5.97
C GLU A 58 -0.97 8.53 -6.76
N ALA A 59 -0.36 8.76 -7.93
CA ALA A 59 0.18 7.69 -8.76
C ALA A 59 1.31 6.90 -8.05
N GLN A 60 2.18 7.58 -7.31
CA GLN A 60 3.29 6.94 -6.58
C GLN A 60 2.77 6.12 -5.40
N PHE A 61 1.82 6.68 -4.64
CA PHE A 61 1.18 5.97 -3.53
C PHE A 61 0.34 4.79 -4.01
N LYS A 62 -0.37 4.94 -5.14
CA LYS A 62 -1.16 3.88 -5.77
C LYS A 62 -0.29 2.71 -6.19
N VAL A 63 0.81 2.96 -6.92
CA VAL A 63 1.73 1.90 -7.34
C VAL A 63 2.42 1.27 -6.12
N ALA A 64 2.85 2.06 -5.13
CA ALA A 64 3.44 1.52 -3.91
C ALA A 64 2.46 0.61 -3.13
N ALA A 65 1.19 1.00 -3.04
CA ALA A 65 0.15 0.20 -2.41
C ALA A 65 -0.14 -1.09 -3.20
N LEU A 66 -0.19 -1.05 -4.53
CA LEU A 66 -0.33 -2.26 -5.37
C LEU A 66 0.80 -3.26 -5.13
N MET A 67 2.04 -2.79 -5.13
CA MET A 67 3.21 -3.65 -4.89
C MET A 67 3.19 -4.26 -3.49
N THR A 68 2.71 -3.51 -2.49
CA THR A 68 2.59 -3.99 -1.11
C THR A 68 1.43 -4.99 -0.96
N ALA A 69 0.31 -4.76 -1.65
CA ALA A 69 -0.82 -5.70 -1.67
C ALA A 69 -0.43 -7.02 -2.34
N ALA A 70 0.37 -6.99 -3.41
CA ALA A 70 0.93 -8.18 -4.04
C ALA A 70 1.82 -8.97 -3.09
N ASP A 71 2.69 -8.29 -2.35
CA ASP A 71 3.55 -8.93 -1.35
C ASP A 71 2.72 -9.63 -0.26
N PHE A 72 1.65 -9.01 0.24
CA PHE A 72 0.74 -9.65 1.22
C PHE A 72 -0.04 -10.84 0.64
N TYR A 73 -0.39 -10.79 -0.64
CA TYR A 73 -1.12 -11.87 -1.30
C TYR A 73 -0.24 -13.10 -1.56
N ASP A 74 0.99 -12.86 -2.04
CA ASP A 74 1.96 -13.91 -2.38
C ASP A 74 2.63 -14.50 -1.12
N ASN A 75 3.00 -13.65 -0.15
CA ASN A 75 3.73 -14.03 1.05
C ASN A 75 2.78 -14.10 2.27
N ARG A 76 1.98 -15.16 2.34
CA ARG A 76 0.96 -15.37 3.40
C ARG A 76 1.50 -15.91 4.73
N ALA A 77 2.79 -16.22 4.80
CA ALA A 77 3.45 -16.74 5.99
C ALA A 77 4.81 -16.09 6.15
N GLU A 78 5.26 -15.94 7.40
CA GLU A 78 6.56 -15.38 7.70
C GLU A 78 7.67 -16.26 7.09
N VAL A 79 8.47 -15.68 6.21
CA VAL A 79 9.65 -16.32 5.64
C VAL A 79 10.77 -16.27 6.69
N ALA A 80 10.85 -17.27 7.57
CA ALA A 80 11.90 -17.40 8.60
C ALA A 80 13.18 -18.09 8.08
N PRO A 81 14.35 -18.05 8.75
CA PRO A 81 14.88 -17.05 9.68
C PRO A 81 16.24 -16.49 9.20
N GLY A 82 16.36 -15.17 9.14
CA GLY A 82 17.63 -14.43 9.16
C GLY A 82 17.46 -13.25 10.11
N PRO A 83 18.46 -12.40 10.38
CA PRO A 83 18.24 -11.18 11.13
C PRO A 83 17.30 -10.28 10.30
N VAL A 84 16.01 -10.42 10.55
CA VAL A 84 14.96 -9.64 9.91
C VAL A 84 15.03 -8.24 10.50
N ALA A 85 15.77 -7.37 9.83
CA ALA A 85 15.45 -5.95 9.87
C ALA A 85 13.96 -5.87 9.46
N SER A 86 13.11 -5.37 10.37
CA SER A 86 11.69 -5.05 10.19
C SER A 86 11.24 -5.16 8.73
N VAL A 87 10.39 -6.13 8.37
CA VAL A 87 9.99 -6.41 6.97
C VAL A 87 9.66 -5.09 6.28
N PRO A 88 10.58 -4.56 5.46
CA PRO A 88 10.39 -3.24 4.88
C PRO A 88 9.29 -3.34 3.83
N LEU A 89 8.61 -2.23 3.55
CA LEU A 89 7.90 -2.09 2.27
C LEU A 89 8.77 -2.65 1.13
N PRO A 90 8.17 -3.27 0.10
CA PRO A 90 8.90 -3.74 -1.07
C PRO A 90 9.88 -2.66 -1.53
N ALA A 91 11.14 -3.01 -1.81
CA ALA A 91 12.19 -2.02 -2.07
C ALA A 91 11.79 -1.00 -3.18
N SER A 92 11.02 -1.46 -4.15
CA SER A 92 10.42 -0.67 -5.22
C SER A 92 9.36 0.31 -4.71
N ALA A 93 8.41 -0.16 -3.88
CA ALA A 93 7.40 0.68 -3.23
C ALA A 93 8.06 1.76 -2.36
N ARG A 94 9.08 1.36 -1.58
CA ARG A 94 9.87 2.27 -0.75
C ARG A 94 10.50 3.39 -1.57
N ARG A 95 11.15 3.08 -2.69
CA ARG A 95 11.77 4.10 -3.57
C ARG A 95 10.78 5.14 -4.08
N LEU A 96 9.53 4.74 -4.32
CA LEU A 96 8.48 5.65 -4.81
C LEU A 96 8.02 6.64 -3.74
N VAL A 97 7.97 6.22 -2.48
CA VAL A 97 7.39 7.00 -1.39
C VAL A 97 8.42 7.62 -0.44
N ASP A 98 9.70 7.24 -0.55
CA ASP A 98 10.81 7.82 0.23
C ASP A 98 10.89 9.35 0.16
N PRO A 99 10.68 10.02 -1.00
CA PRO A 99 10.69 11.47 -1.09
C PRO A 99 9.63 12.16 -0.22
N TYR A 100 8.54 11.46 0.10
CA TYR A 100 7.42 11.96 0.91
C TYR A 100 7.54 11.60 2.39
N ARG A 101 8.65 10.95 2.79
CA ARG A 101 8.83 10.52 4.17
C ARG A 101 9.20 11.71 5.05
N HIS A 102 8.33 12.05 5.99
CA HIS A 102 8.62 13.08 6.99
C HIS A 102 9.53 12.47 8.07
N LEU A 103 10.85 12.62 7.92
CA LEU A 103 11.80 12.30 8.98
C LEU A 103 11.61 13.32 10.10
N ARG A 104 11.03 12.89 11.24
CA ARG A 104 11.05 13.70 12.46
C ARG A 104 12.51 13.78 12.92
N VAL A 105 13.08 14.99 12.89
CA VAL A 105 14.35 15.34 13.55
C VAL A 105 14.10 15.45 15.05
#